data_AF-A0A076MQL5-F1
#
_entry.id   AF-A0A076MQL5-F1
#
_cell.length_a   1.000
_cell.length_b   1.000
_cell.length_c   1.000
_cell.angle_alpha   90.00
_cell.angle_beta   90.00
_cell.angle_gamma   90.00
#
_symmetry.space_group_name_H-M   'P 1'
#
loop_
_entity.id
_entity.type
_entity.pdbx_description
1 polymer ?
#
loop_
_entity_poly.entity_id
_entity_poly.type
_entity_poly.pdbx_seq_one_letter_code
_entity_poly.pdbx_strand_id
1 'polypeptide(L)'
;MHLVDQARDRELMATVRYPAVHDRGPRAPFLTPGAAAVIAEADAARIRMDPARLDYRFATNARSGAPVAAGHLPVVLFTPGAEQPRALATTQLEELASRGYVTVAFDHPGETSVVELPDGRLVHGSLPPQSVEVGRRMIASRVADARFVLDQLEVLERGGNPDVGRRALPARPSRSLDLTRVGMFGHSAGGFSTAETMLADPRIDAGANLDGSMAYSQRDQIFGQAVEQGLDRPFLLMSAGDHSAATDGSWQEFLDNQRGPIEQRHLDGGEHFSYTDYQFLLPRLGVDPAITAPWIGDVDAAHSLDFQRTSLVEFFGRRLYRCQR
;
A
#
# COMPACT_ATOMS: atom_id res chain seq x y z
N MET A 1 2.80 -4.04 -13.88
CA MET A 1 3.14 -5.44 -14.16
C MET A 1 1.92 -6.30 -13.90
N HIS A 2 1.66 -7.25 -14.78
CA HIS A 2 0.68 -8.31 -14.60
C HIS A 2 1.45 -9.58 -14.30
N LEU A 3 1.26 -10.11 -13.10
CA LEU A 3 1.99 -11.25 -12.55
C LEU A 3 1.02 -12.41 -12.40
N VAL A 4 1.47 -13.64 -12.68
CA VAL A 4 0.66 -14.85 -12.55
C VAL A 4 1.46 -15.89 -11.77
N ASP A 5 0.95 -16.22 -10.59
CA ASP A 5 1.41 -17.35 -9.78
C ASP A 5 0.66 -18.60 -10.22
N GLN A 6 1.31 -19.38 -11.09
CA GLN A 6 0.73 -20.61 -11.63
C GLN A 6 0.48 -21.66 -10.55
N ALA A 7 1.25 -21.67 -9.47
CA ALA A 7 1.11 -22.68 -8.41
C ALA A 7 -0.14 -22.44 -7.55
N ARG A 8 -0.57 -21.17 -7.44
CA ARG A 8 -1.76 -20.77 -6.68
C ARG A 8 -2.97 -20.41 -7.54
N ASP A 9 -2.86 -20.51 -8.87
CA ASP A 9 -3.86 -19.99 -9.82
C ASP A 9 -4.26 -18.54 -9.49
N ARG A 10 -3.24 -17.69 -9.29
CA ARG A 10 -3.40 -16.35 -8.73
C ARG A 10 -2.80 -15.30 -9.65
N GLU A 11 -3.62 -14.35 -10.08
CA GLU A 11 -3.18 -13.18 -10.85
C GLU A 11 -3.04 -11.96 -9.94
N LEU A 12 -2.04 -11.12 -10.17
CA LEU A 12 -1.82 -9.86 -9.46
C LEU A 12 -1.50 -8.73 -10.42
N MET A 13 -1.96 -7.53 -10.07
CA MET A 13 -1.56 -6.29 -10.72
C MET A 13 -0.67 -5.47 -9.79
N ALA A 14 0.54 -5.17 -10.25
CA ALA A 14 1.50 -4.34 -9.53
C ALA A 14 1.83 -3.06 -10.29
N THR A 15 1.98 -1.94 -9.58
CA THR A 15 2.52 -0.68 -10.08
C THR A 15 3.89 -0.47 -9.48
N VAL A 16 4.92 -0.38 -10.33
CA VAL A 16 6.29 -0.05 -9.93
C VAL A 16 6.56 1.41 -10.25
N ARG A 17 7.03 2.18 -9.26
CA ARG A 17 7.51 3.56 -9.44
C ARG A 17 8.96 3.63 -8.96
N TYR A 18 9.72 4.52 -9.59
CA TYR A 18 11.16 4.62 -9.37
C TYR A 18 11.68 6.01 -9.79
N PRO A 19 12.84 6.46 -9.28
CA PRO A 19 13.52 7.64 -9.79
C PRO A 19 13.88 7.45 -11.27
N ALA A 20 13.53 8.42 -12.12
CA ALA A 20 13.81 8.39 -13.56
C ALA A 20 14.87 9.43 -13.96
N VAL A 21 15.63 9.16 -15.03
CA VAL A 21 16.71 10.05 -15.52
C VAL A 21 16.17 11.38 -16.06
N HIS A 22 15.03 11.33 -16.74
CA HIS A 22 14.38 12.48 -17.34
C HIS A 22 12.87 12.39 -17.18
N ASP A 23 12.21 13.54 -17.18
CA ASP A 23 10.75 13.68 -17.15
C ASP A 23 10.13 13.53 -18.55
N ARG A 24 10.50 12.47 -19.29
CA ARG A 24 9.96 12.17 -20.63
C ARG A 24 8.95 11.03 -20.58
N GLY A 25 7.98 11.07 -21.50
CA GLY A 25 6.90 10.07 -21.60
C GLY A 25 5.55 10.56 -21.06
N PRO A 26 4.45 9.84 -21.35
CA PRO A 26 3.12 10.20 -20.86
C PRO A 26 3.07 10.07 -19.34
N ARG A 27 2.31 10.96 -18.69
CA ARG A 27 2.00 10.80 -17.26
C ARG A 27 1.15 9.55 -17.07
N ALA A 28 1.44 8.81 -16.00
CA ALA A 28 0.65 7.66 -15.62
C ALA A 28 -0.73 8.13 -15.13
N PRO A 29 -1.83 7.45 -15.50
CA PRO A 29 -3.13 7.74 -14.92
C PRO A 29 -3.19 7.23 -13.47
N PHE A 30 -4.03 7.84 -12.64
CA PHE A 30 -4.26 7.41 -11.26
C PHE A 30 -4.91 6.02 -11.20
N LEU A 31 -6.00 5.83 -11.94
CA LEU A 31 -6.63 4.53 -12.18
C LEU A 31 -6.72 4.23 -13.69
N THR A 32 -6.79 2.93 -14.01
CA THR A 32 -7.12 2.48 -15.37
C THR A 32 -8.59 2.77 -15.69
N PRO A 33 -8.98 2.92 -16.97
CA PRO A 33 -10.31 3.45 -17.32
C PRO A 33 -11.50 2.68 -16.75
N GLY A 34 -11.48 1.35 -16.79
CA GLY A 34 -12.56 0.51 -16.27
C GLY A 34 -12.61 0.52 -14.74
N ALA A 35 -11.46 0.42 -14.08
CA ALA A 35 -11.38 0.54 -12.62
C ALA A 35 -11.85 1.92 -12.14
N ALA A 36 -11.45 2.99 -12.85
CA ALA A 36 -11.86 4.37 -12.55
C ALA A 36 -13.38 4.54 -12.60
N ALA A 37 -14.05 3.97 -13.59
CA ALA A 37 -15.51 4.05 -13.72
C ALA A 37 -16.22 3.36 -12.55
N VAL A 38 -15.81 2.15 -12.19
CA VAL A 38 -16.43 1.38 -11.10
C VAL A 38 -16.21 2.06 -9.74
N ILE A 39 -14.99 2.57 -9.50
CA ILE A 39 -14.67 3.26 -8.23
C ILE A 39 -15.38 4.61 -8.15
N ALA A 40 -15.47 5.36 -9.26
CA ALA A 40 -16.26 6.60 -9.34
C ALA A 40 -17.73 6.35 -8.97
N GLU A 41 -18.36 5.31 -9.49
CA GLU A 41 -19.74 4.95 -9.15
C GLU A 41 -19.90 4.66 -7.65
N ALA A 42 -19.01 3.84 -7.08
CA ALA A 42 -19.07 3.45 -5.68
C ALA A 42 -18.84 4.63 -4.72
N ASP A 43 -17.86 5.50 -5.03
CA ASP A 43 -17.55 6.65 -4.20
C ASP A 43 -18.62 7.73 -4.29
N ALA A 44 -19.14 8.00 -5.50
CA ALA A 44 -20.22 8.95 -5.73
C ALA A 44 -21.46 8.62 -4.88
N ALA A 45 -21.80 7.33 -4.77
CA ALA A 45 -22.89 6.87 -3.90
C ALA A 45 -22.62 7.19 -2.41
N ARG A 46 -21.38 6.99 -1.94
CA ARG A 46 -20.98 7.24 -0.54
C ARG A 46 -20.98 8.73 -0.20
N ILE A 47 -20.47 9.56 -1.11
CA ILE A 47 -20.34 11.01 -0.90
C ILE A 47 -21.52 11.81 -1.45
N ARG A 48 -22.60 11.12 -1.88
CA ARG A 48 -23.86 11.69 -2.36
C ARG A 48 -23.67 12.69 -3.51
N MET A 49 -22.87 12.31 -4.49
CA MET A 49 -22.56 13.09 -5.68
C MET A 49 -22.94 12.33 -6.96
N ASP A 50 -23.08 13.05 -8.07
CA ASP A 50 -23.18 12.46 -9.40
C ASP A 50 -21.83 11.81 -9.81
N PRO A 51 -21.79 10.51 -10.18
CA PRO A 51 -20.56 9.84 -10.61
C PRO A 51 -19.90 10.48 -11.84
N ALA A 52 -20.65 11.18 -12.70
CA ALA A 52 -20.08 11.91 -13.83
C ALA A 52 -19.13 13.05 -13.41
N ARG A 53 -19.16 13.46 -12.13
CA ARG A 53 -18.25 14.47 -11.56
C ARG A 53 -16.95 13.88 -11.01
N LEU A 54 -16.82 12.55 -10.95
CA LEU A 54 -15.63 11.86 -10.49
C LEU A 54 -14.86 11.28 -11.67
N ASP A 55 -13.72 11.88 -11.99
CA ASP A 55 -12.79 11.33 -12.98
C ASP A 55 -11.47 10.91 -12.33
N TYR A 56 -11.38 9.64 -11.95
CA TYR A 56 -10.16 9.06 -11.38
C TYR A 56 -9.09 8.68 -12.42
N ARG A 57 -9.23 9.10 -13.69
CA ARG A 57 -8.22 8.89 -14.74
C ARG A 57 -7.23 10.05 -14.83
N PHE A 58 -7.29 11.02 -13.92
CA PHE A 58 -6.37 12.14 -13.90
C PHE A 58 -4.91 11.67 -13.85
N ALA A 59 -4.04 12.49 -14.43
CA ALA A 59 -2.62 12.20 -14.50
C ALA A 59 -1.93 12.39 -13.13
N THR A 60 -1.12 11.41 -12.72
CA THR A 60 -0.24 11.52 -11.55
C THR A 60 1.07 12.24 -11.91
N ASN A 61 2.03 12.34 -10.98
CA ASN A 61 3.33 12.96 -11.28
C ASN A 61 4.31 12.00 -11.96
N ALA A 62 4.10 10.68 -11.79
CA ALA A 62 4.88 9.64 -12.43
C ALA A 62 4.67 9.59 -13.96
N ARG A 63 5.71 9.15 -14.68
CA ARG A 63 5.67 8.94 -16.13
C ARG A 63 5.88 7.48 -16.48
N SER A 64 5.07 6.96 -17.40
CA SER A 64 5.14 5.57 -17.81
C SER A 64 6.33 5.32 -18.74
N GLY A 65 7.11 4.27 -18.47
CA GLY A 65 8.20 3.80 -19.32
C GLY A 65 9.44 4.70 -19.34
N ALA A 66 9.53 5.70 -18.45
CA ALA A 66 10.72 6.53 -18.32
C ALA A 66 11.94 5.68 -17.92
N PRO A 67 13.14 5.91 -18.48
CA PRO A 67 14.35 5.16 -18.09
C PRO A 67 14.66 5.30 -16.60
N VAL A 68 14.98 4.18 -15.96
CA VAL A 68 15.32 4.16 -14.53
C VAL A 68 16.63 4.92 -14.30
N ALA A 69 16.68 5.71 -13.23
CA ALA A 69 17.92 6.32 -12.78
C ALA A 69 18.95 5.24 -12.39
N ALA A 70 20.23 5.55 -12.56
CA ALA A 70 21.30 4.66 -12.13
C ALA A 70 21.40 4.63 -10.60
N GLY A 71 21.72 3.49 -10.03
CA GLY A 71 21.92 3.28 -8.59
C GLY A 71 21.36 1.94 -8.16
N HIS A 72 21.72 1.46 -6.97
CA HIS A 72 21.13 0.28 -6.35
C HIS A 72 20.14 0.78 -5.28
N LEU A 73 18.86 0.78 -5.60
CA LEU A 73 17.83 1.52 -4.86
C LEU A 73 17.05 0.58 -3.94
N PRO A 74 16.87 0.91 -2.65
CA PRO A 74 16.06 0.11 -1.75
C PRO A 74 14.61 0.05 -2.26
N VAL A 75 13.97 -1.08 -1.99
CA VAL A 75 12.61 -1.36 -2.46
C VAL A 75 11.63 -1.20 -1.31
N VAL A 76 10.51 -0.50 -1.53
CA VAL A 76 9.43 -0.38 -0.55
C VAL A 76 8.13 -0.89 -1.15
N LEU A 77 7.58 -1.94 -0.56
CA LEU A 77 6.32 -2.53 -0.96
C LEU A 77 5.16 -1.79 -0.29
N PHE A 78 4.03 -1.69 -0.98
CA PHE A 78 2.77 -1.21 -0.42
C PHE A 78 1.63 -2.18 -0.72
N THR A 79 0.83 -2.45 0.31
CA THR A 79 -0.44 -3.19 0.19
C THR A 79 -1.60 -2.32 0.72
N PRO A 80 -2.71 -2.19 -0.03
CA PRO A 80 -3.83 -1.31 0.33
C PRO A 80 -4.69 -1.87 1.46
N GLY A 81 -5.63 -1.07 1.98
CA GLY A 81 -6.70 -1.56 2.86
C GLY A 81 -7.60 -2.61 2.21
N ALA A 82 -8.48 -3.23 2.99
CA ALA A 82 -9.43 -4.22 2.48
C ALA A 82 -10.34 -3.59 1.41
N GLU A 83 -10.55 -4.31 0.30
CA GLU A 83 -11.36 -3.88 -0.85
C GLU A 83 -10.85 -2.60 -1.58
N GLN A 84 -9.77 -1.99 -1.11
CA GLN A 84 -9.20 -0.77 -1.68
C GLN A 84 -8.20 -1.09 -2.81
N PRO A 85 -8.11 -0.23 -3.85
CA PRO A 85 -7.13 -0.39 -4.89
C PRO A 85 -5.75 0.10 -4.44
N ARG A 86 -4.70 -0.50 -4.98
CA ARG A 86 -3.29 -0.14 -4.80
C ARG A 86 -2.96 1.32 -5.16
N ALA A 87 -3.83 1.96 -5.94
CA ALA A 87 -3.67 3.34 -6.37
C ALA A 87 -3.86 4.35 -5.22
N LEU A 88 -4.60 3.99 -4.17
CA LEU A 88 -4.92 4.90 -3.05
C LEU A 88 -3.75 5.28 -2.14
N ALA A 89 -2.52 4.86 -2.45
CA ALA A 89 -1.31 5.40 -1.82
C ALA A 89 -0.35 6.05 -2.82
N THR A 90 -0.86 6.56 -3.95
CA THR A 90 -0.01 7.15 -4.98
C THR A 90 0.77 8.34 -4.43
N THR A 91 0.20 9.15 -3.54
CA THR A 91 0.90 10.32 -2.98
C THR A 91 2.09 9.95 -2.10
N GLN A 92 2.01 8.88 -1.30
CA GLN A 92 3.11 8.36 -0.48
C GLN A 92 4.16 7.65 -1.33
N LEU A 93 3.70 6.86 -2.32
CA LEU A 93 4.58 6.08 -3.20
C LEU A 93 5.38 6.97 -4.16
N GLU A 94 4.79 8.04 -4.67
CA GLU A 94 5.50 9.05 -5.48
C GLU A 94 6.49 9.86 -4.63
N GLU A 95 6.15 10.20 -3.38
CA GLU A 95 7.09 10.84 -2.46
C GLU A 95 8.31 9.94 -2.23
N LEU A 96 8.12 8.69 -1.82
CA LEU A 96 9.22 7.75 -1.62
C LEU A 96 10.02 7.55 -2.92
N ALA A 97 9.37 7.38 -4.07
CA ALA A 97 10.09 7.28 -5.35
C ALA A 97 10.93 8.54 -5.65
N SER A 98 10.45 9.73 -5.32
CA SER A 98 11.21 10.98 -5.48
C SER A 98 12.44 11.07 -4.56
N ARG A 99 12.45 10.31 -3.46
CA ARG A 99 13.53 10.24 -2.46
C ARG A 99 14.55 9.12 -2.73
N GLY A 100 14.43 8.41 -3.85
CA GLY A 100 15.39 7.38 -4.25
C GLY A 100 14.94 5.94 -4.07
N TYR A 101 13.70 5.69 -3.65
CA TYR A 101 13.19 4.32 -3.48
C TYR A 101 12.58 3.77 -4.78
N VAL A 102 12.69 2.46 -5.00
CA VAL A 102 11.77 1.77 -5.90
C VAL A 102 10.54 1.40 -5.08
N THR A 103 9.36 1.86 -5.47
CA THR A 103 8.12 1.54 -4.76
C THR A 103 7.25 0.59 -5.58
N VAL A 104 6.67 -0.40 -4.90
CA VAL A 104 5.90 -1.48 -5.53
C VAL A 104 4.57 -1.62 -4.81
N ALA A 105 3.50 -1.15 -5.44
CA ALA A 105 2.14 -1.31 -4.94
C ALA A 105 1.43 -2.43 -5.70
N PHE A 106 0.64 -3.26 -5.03
CA PHE A 106 -0.07 -4.37 -5.67
C PHE A 106 -1.49 -4.55 -5.12
N ASP A 107 -2.40 -4.99 -6.00
CA ASP A 107 -3.77 -5.35 -5.62
C ASP A 107 -3.87 -6.81 -5.18
N HIS A 108 -5.02 -7.14 -4.60
CA HIS A 108 -5.41 -8.50 -4.25
C HIS A 108 -6.70 -8.86 -5.00
N PRO A 109 -6.66 -9.31 -6.28
CA PRO A 109 -7.87 -9.61 -7.05
C PRO A 109 -8.78 -10.63 -6.35
N GLY A 110 -10.10 -10.46 -6.48
CA GLY A 110 -11.10 -11.21 -5.69
C GLY A 110 -11.33 -10.65 -4.28
N GLU A 111 -10.43 -9.81 -3.77
CA GLU A 111 -10.64 -8.97 -2.59
C GLU A 111 -10.81 -7.48 -2.97
N THR A 112 -9.85 -6.92 -3.69
CA THR A 112 -9.92 -5.53 -4.16
C THR A 112 -11.22 -5.33 -4.94
N SER A 113 -11.95 -4.25 -4.63
CA SER A 113 -13.28 -3.96 -5.19
C SER A 113 -13.35 -4.13 -6.71
N VAL A 114 -12.32 -3.68 -7.42
CA VAL A 114 -12.12 -3.96 -8.84
C VAL A 114 -10.64 -3.88 -9.21
N VAL A 115 -10.19 -4.81 -10.06
CA VAL A 115 -8.87 -4.78 -10.69
C VAL A 115 -9.04 -4.96 -12.20
N GLU A 116 -8.52 -4.01 -12.97
CA GLU A 116 -8.49 -4.11 -14.43
C GLU A 116 -7.18 -4.75 -14.88
N LEU A 117 -7.30 -5.83 -15.66
CA LEU A 117 -6.17 -6.54 -16.26
C LEU A 117 -5.78 -5.92 -17.62
N PRO A 118 -4.59 -6.22 -18.15
CA PRO A 118 -4.12 -5.64 -19.43
C PRO A 118 -5.00 -5.95 -20.64
N ASP A 119 -5.80 -7.02 -20.60
CA ASP A 119 -6.77 -7.40 -21.64
C ASP A 119 -8.12 -6.66 -21.52
N GLY A 120 -8.25 -5.76 -20.54
CA GLY A 120 -9.47 -5.00 -20.26
C GLY A 120 -10.47 -5.73 -19.36
N ARG A 121 -10.18 -6.97 -18.92
CA ARG A 121 -11.05 -7.71 -18.02
C ARG A 121 -11.07 -7.06 -16.64
N LEU A 122 -12.26 -6.88 -16.08
CA LEU A 122 -12.47 -6.39 -14.72
C LEU A 122 -12.67 -7.58 -13.78
N VAL A 123 -11.75 -7.76 -12.84
CA VAL A 123 -11.86 -8.74 -11.76
C VAL A 123 -12.43 -8.01 -10.54
N HIS A 124 -13.70 -8.30 -10.23
CA HIS A 124 -14.39 -7.70 -9.09
C HIS A 124 -14.06 -8.40 -7.78
N GLY A 125 -14.11 -7.66 -6.69
CA GLY A 125 -14.08 -8.22 -5.34
C GLY A 125 -15.28 -9.15 -5.11
N SER A 126 -15.02 -10.28 -4.47
CA SER A 126 -16.02 -11.32 -4.19
C SER A 126 -15.87 -11.87 -2.77
N LEU A 127 -15.41 -11.02 -1.83
CA LEU A 127 -15.31 -11.44 -0.44
C LEU A 127 -16.70 -11.78 0.10
N PRO A 128 -16.84 -12.93 0.77
CA PRO A 128 -18.06 -13.24 1.53
C PRO A 128 -18.20 -12.28 2.73
N PRO A 129 -19.36 -12.27 3.41
CA PRO A 129 -19.54 -11.51 4.63
C PRO A 129 -18.42 -11.75 5.65
N GLN A 130 -18.03 -10.68 6.34
CA GLN A 130 -16.92 -10.70 7.28
C GLN A 130 -17.14 -11.73 8.40
N SER A 131 -16.10 -12.53 8.63
CA SER A 131 -16.00 -13.49 9.73
C SER A 131 -14.53 -13.74 10.03
N VAL A 132 -14.22 -14.30 11.20
CA VAL A 132 -12.84 -14.64 11.58
C VAL A 132 -12.15 -15.53 10.52
N GLU A 133 -12.88 -16.52 9.98
CA GLU A 133 -12.35 -17.42 8.96
C GLU A 133 -12.03 -16.69 7.64
N VAL A 134 -12.90 -15.76 7.24
CA VAL A 134 -12.70 -14.94 6.05
C VAL A 134 -11.50 -14.01 6.25
N GLY A 135 -11.38 -13.38 7.41
CA GLY A 135 -10.23 -12.54 7.78
C GLY A 135 -8.91 -13.33 7.74
N ARG A 136 -8.87 -14.54 8.32
CA ARG A 136 -7.69 -15.41 8.28
C ARG A 136 -7.27 -15.76 6.85
N ARG A 137 -8.23 -16.16 6.00
CA ARG A 137 -7.95 -16.46 4.59
C ARG A 137 -7.48 -15.25 3.82
N MET A 138 -8.10 -14.09 4.06
CA MET A 138 -7.73 -12.82 3.43
C MET A 138 -6.28 -12.45 3.76
N ILE A 139 -5.92 -12.41 5.05
CA ILE A 139 -4.56 -12.08 5.49
C ILE A 139 -3.54 -13.12 5.00
N ALA A 140 -3.85 -14.42 5.08
CA ALA A 140 -2.97 -15.47 4.55
C ALA A 140 -2.74 -15.31 3.03
N SER A 141 -3.78 -14.98 2.26
CA SER A 141 -3.65 -14.69 0.83
C SER A 141 -2.79 -13.46 0.58
N ARG A 142 -2.95 -12.40 1.37
CA ARG A 142 -2.17 -11.17 1.26
C ARG A 142 -0.69 -11.39 1.55
N VAL A 143 -0.35 -12.20 2.56
CA VAL A 143 1.03 -12.62 2.84
C VAL A 143 1.61 -13.42 1.68
N ALA A 144 0.86 -14.38 1.13
CA ALA A 144 1.30 -15.15 -0.03
C ALA A 144 1.51 -14.28 -1.28
N ASP A 145 0.63 -13.31 -1.51
CA ASP A 145 0.75 -12.35 -2.62
C ASP A 145 2.00 -11.47 -2.46
N ALA A 146 2.27 -10.95 -1.26
CA ALA A 146 3.46 -10.13 -0.99
C ALA A 146 4.77 -10.91 -1.21
N ARG A 147 4.83 -12.16 -0.72
CA ARG A 147 5.97 -13.06 -0.92
C ARG A 147 6.19 -13.37 -2.39
N PHE A 148 5.11 -13.64 -3.14
CA PHE A 148 5.20 -13.85 -4.57
C PHE A 148 5.67 -12.60 -5.31
N VAL A 149 5.22 -11.40 -4.93
CA VAL A 149 5.72 -10.13 -5.49
C VAL A 149 7.23 -9.99 -5.24
N LEU A 150 7.73 -10.31 -4.04
CA LEU A 150 9.18 -10.33 -3.76
C LEU A 150 9.92 -11.31 -4.67
N ASP A 151 9.39 -12.52 -4.88
CA ASP A 151 9.99 -13.50 -5.80
C ASP A 151 10.05 -12.96 -7.24
N GLN A 152 9.01 -12.25 -7.69
CA GLN A 152 9.01 -11.63 -9.02
C GLN A 152 9.98 -10.45 -9.12
N LEU A 153 10.21 -9.72 -8.03
CA LEU A 153 11.24 -8.68 -7.99
C LEU A 153 12.65 -9.27 -8.09
N GLU A 154 12.92 -10.46 -7.53
CA GLU A 154 14.18 -11.17 -7.74
C GLU A 154 14.38 -11.57 -9.21
N VAL A 155 13.30 -11.97 -9.91
CA VAL A 155 13.37 -12.22 -11.36
C VAL A 155 13.80 -10.95 -12.11
N LEU A 156 13.25 -9.78 -11.75
CA LEU A 156 13.65 -8.49 -12.35
C LEU A 156 15.11 -8.13 -12.05
N GLU A 157 15.54 -8.27 -10.79
CA GLU A 157 16.90 -7.97 -10.34
C GLU A 157 17.94 -8.82 -11.10
N ARG A 158 17.62 -10.10 -11.37
CA ARG A 158 18.45 -11.00 -12.18
C ARG A 158 18.38 -10.75 -13.69
N GLY A 159 17.63 -9.75 -14.16
CA GLY A 159 17.51 -9.40 -15.58
C GLY A 159 16.38 -10.10 -16.34
N GLY A 160 15.53 -10.86 -15.66
CA GLY A 160 14.30 -11.42 -16.21
C GLY A 160 13.17 -10.40 -16.35
N ASN A 161 12.07 -10.82 -16.98
CA ASN A 161 10.84 -10.04 -17.07
C ASN A 161 9.67 -10.90 -16.56
N PRO A 162 9.15 -10.64 -15.35
CA PRO A 162 8.05 -11.41 -14.76
C PRO A 162 6.66 -10.97 -15.27
N ASP A 163 6.56 -9.89 -16.06
CA ASP A 163 5.30 -9.47 -16.65
C ASP A 163 4.84 -10.51 -17.68
N VAL A 164 3.66 -11.10 -17.49
CA VAL A 164 3.13 -12.15 -18.39
C VAL A 164 2.92 -11.64 -19.81
N GLY A 165 2.51 -10.37 -19.95
CA GLY A 165 2.42 -9.70 -21.25
C GLY A 165 3.77 -9.39 -21.90
N ARG A 166 4.89 -9.70 -21.23
CA ARG A 166 6.28 -9.40 -21.63
C ARG A 166 6.47 -7.97 -22.11
N ARG A 167 5.76 -7.02 -21.49
CA ARG A 167 5.90 -5.61 -21.82
C ARG A 167 7.35 -5.19 -21.67
N ALA A 168 7.83 -4.38 -22.61
CA ALA A 168 9.20 -3.90 -22.60
C ALA A 168 9.49 -3.21 -21.26
N LEU A 169 10.51 -3.71 -20.56
CA LEU A 169 10.94 -3.08 -19.33
C LEU A 169 11.64 -1.75 -19.65
N PRO A 170 11.54 -0.75 -18.77
CA PRO A 170 12.33 0.47 -18.87
C PRO A 170 13.82 0.12 -18.95
N ALA A 171 14.63 0.95 -19.62
CA ALA A 171 16.06 0.71 -19.70
C ALA A 171 16.70 0.64 -18.29
N ARG A 172 17.60 -0.35 -18.11
CA ARG A 172 18.37 -0.65 -16.88
C ARG A 172 17.54 -1.05 -15.64
N PRO A 173 16.50 -1.88 -15.74
CA PRO A 173 15.62 -2.17 -14.61
C PRO A 173 16.29 -3.09 -13.56
N SER A 174 17.10 -4.05 -14.01
CA SER A 174 17.75 -5.06 -13.18
C SER A 174 18.87 -4.52 -12.29
N ARG A 175 19.59 -3.50 -12.75
CA ARG A 175 20.69 -2.89 -11.99
C ARG A 175 20.22 -1.86 -10.96
N SER A 176 18.90 -1.68 -10.85
CA SER A 176 18.30 -0.61 -10.06
C SER A 176 17.66 -1.06 -8.76
N LEU A 177 17.33 -2.35 -8.60
CA LEU A 177 16.66 -2.89 -7.42
C LEU A 177 17.70 -3.40 -6.41
N ASP A 178 17.62 -2.94 -5.17
CA ASP A 178 18.37 -3.48 -4.04
C ASP A 178 17.46 -4.31 -3.12
N LEU A 179 17.41 -5.61 -3.36
CA LEU A 179 16.60 -6.54 -2.58
C LEU A 179 17.25 -6.97 -1.26
N THR A 180 18.42 -6.43 -0.91
CA THR A 180 19.01 -6.55 0.43
C THR A 180 18.51 -5.47 1.39
N ARG A 181 17.69 -4.53 0.88
CA ARG A 181 17.15 -3.38 1.62
C ARG A 181 15.68 -3.18 1.25
N VAL A 182 14.79 -3.93 1.90
CA VAL A 182 13.37 -3.97 1.58
C VAL A 182 12.53 -3.45 2.75
N GLY A 183 11.67 -2.48 2.48
CA GLY A 183 10.61 -2.06 3.38
C GLY A 183 9.24 -2.54 2.89
N MET A 184 8.27 -2.59 3.79
CA MET A 184 6.87 -2.76 3.42
C MET A 184 5.99 -1.87 4.30
N PHE A 185 4.93 -1.30 3.74
CA PHE A 185 3.90 -0.64 4.54
C PHE A 185 2.51 -0.92 3.98
N GLY A 186 1.49 -0.67 4.79
CA GLY A 186 0.13 -0.77 4.30
C GLY A 186 -0.87 -0.04 5.18
N HIS A 187 -1.98 0.34 4.54
CA HIS A 187 -3.12 0.96 5.20
C HIS A 187 -4.10 -0.11 5.67
N SER A 188 -4.68 0.05 6.86
CA SER A 188 -5.75 -0.82 7.36
C SER A 188 -5.33 -2.31 7.33
N ALA A 189 -6.12 -3.19 6.69
CA ALA A 189 -5.76 -4.60 6.46
C ALA A 189 -4.37 -4.80 5.80
N GLY A 190 -3.88 -3.83 5.03
CA GLY A 190 -2.53 -3.84 4.49
C GLY A 190 -1.45 -3.65 5.55
N GLY A 191 -1.72 -2.86 6.59
CA GLY A 191 -0.81 -2.69 7.73
C GLY A 191 -0.73 -3.95 8.60
N PHE A 192 -1.87 -4.61 8.82
CA PHE A 192 -1.91 -5.96 9.41
C PHE A 192 -1.11 -6.95 8.57
N SER A 193 -1.38 -7.00 7.26
CA SER A 193 -0.65 -7.89 6.35
C SER A 193 0.84 -7.60 6.29
N THR A 194 1.27 -6.35 6.50
CA THR A 194 2.68 -5.97 6.58
C THR A 194 3.35 -6.63 7.78
N ALA A 195 2.72 -6.60 8.97
CA ALA A 195 3.26 -7.25 10.15
C ALA A 195 3.35 -8.78 9.97
N GLU A 196 2.29 -9.41 9.45
CA GLU A 196 2.25 -10.86 9.19
C GLU A 196 3.27 -11.27 8.12
N THR A 197 3.43 -10.47 7.06
CA THR A 197 4.42 -10.76 6.01
C THR A 197 5.82 -10.63 6.54
N MET A 198 6.10 -9.62 7.38
CA MET A 198 7.39 -9.53 8.04
C MET A 198 7.67 -10.77 8.88
N LEU A 199 6.72 -11.22 9.70
CA LEU A 199 6.89 -12.44 10.49
C LEU A 199 7.20 -13.66 9.61
N ALA A 200 6.52 -13.79 8.47
CA ALA A 200 6.62 -14.94 7.57
C ALA A 200 7.80 -14.88 6.58
N ASP A 201 8.35 -13.71 6.28
CA ASP A 201 9.38 -13.51 5.27
C ASP A 201 10.52 -12.60 5.79
N PRO A 202 11.74 -13.14 5.93
CA PRO A 202 12.87 -12.40 6.50
C PRO A 202 13.43 -11.34 5.55
N ARG A 203 13.01 -11.31 4.27
CA ARG A 203 13.51 -10.34 3.30
C ARG A 203 13.08 -8.90 3.59
N ILE A 204 12.04 -8.69 4.40
CA ILE A 204 11.53 -7.36 4.74
C ILE A 204 12.28 -6.83 5.98
N ASP A 205 13.08 -5.78 5.82
CA ASP A 205 13.93 -5.22 6.88
C ASP A 205 13.19 -4.26 7.82
N ALA A 206 12.12 -3.61 7.36
CA ALA A 206 11.33 -2.66 8.14
C ALA A 206 9.87 -2.57 7.67
N GLY A 207 8.95 -2.39 8.61
CA GLY A 207 7.51 -2.35 8.33
C GLY A 207 6.80 -1.11 8.87
N ALA A 208 5.71 -0.70 8.23
CA ALA A 208 4.79 0.27 8.81
C ALA A 208 3.32 -0.12 8.65
N ASN A 209 2.55 0.04 9.73
CA ASN A 209 1.11 -0.13 9.75
C ASN A 209 0.44 1.23 9.90
N LEU A 210 -0.32 1.62 8.88
CA LEU A 210 -1.07 2.87 8.83
C LEU A 210 -2.51 2.57 9.20
N ASP A 211 -2.81 2.75 10.48
CA ASP A 211 -4.13 2.69 11.08
C ASP A 211 -4.87 1.35 10.95
N GLY A 212 -4.13 0.25 10.80
CA GLY A 212 -4.70 -1.08 10.66
C GLY A 212 -4.79 -1.83 11.97
N SER A 213 -6.01 -2.14 12.39
CA SER A 213 -6.24 -3.16 13.39
C SER A 213 -5.66 -4.50 12.94
N MET A 214 -4.98 -5.21 13.85
CA MET A 214 -4.37 -6.51 13.61
C MET A 214 -5.19 -7.65 14.24
N ALA A 215 -6.51 -7.45 14.29
CA ALA A 215 -7.49 -8.36 14.85
C ALA A 215 -8.38 -8.99 13.76
N TYR A 216 -8.61 -10.30 13.88
CA TYR A 216 -9.69 -11.00 13.17
C TYR A 216 -11.04 -10.81 13.88
N SER A 217 -11.02 -10.68 15.22
CA SER A 217 -12.16 -10.27 16.04
C SER A 217 -11.64 -9.51 17.26
N GLN A 218 -11.95 -8.21 17.35
CA GLN A 218 -11.61 -7.42 18.54
C GLN A 218 -12.38 -7.91 19.77
N ARG A 219 -13.67 -8.24 19.59
CA ARG A 219 -14.56 -8.68 20.68
C ARG A 219 -14.06 -9.95 21.35
N ASP A 220 -13.60 -10.91 20.54
CA ASP A 220 -13.18 -12.23 21.03
C ASP A 220 -11.66 -12.29 21.23
N GLN A 221 -10.95 -11.16 21.07
CA GLN A 221 -9.49 -11.03 21.15
C GLN A 221 -8.76 -12.07 20.28
N ILE A 222 -9.22 -12.25 19.05
CA ILE A 222 -8.59 -13.15 18.08
C ILE A 222 -7.71 -12.30 17.18
N PHE A 223 -6.40 -12.34 17.43
CA PHE A 223 -5.42 -11.47 16.76
C PHE A 223 -4.54 -12.20 15.75
N GLY A 224 -3.70 -11.43 15.05
CA GLY A 224 -2.68 -11.91 14.14
C GLY A 224 -1.54 -12.65 14.84
N GLN A 225 -0.80 -13.47 14.09
CA GLN A 225 0.39 -14.14 14.62
C GLN A 225 1.50 -13.13 14.97
N ALA A 226 1.62 -12.05 14.19
CA ALA A 226 2.57 -10.98 14.46
C ALA A 226 2.22 -10.23 15.75
N VAL A 227 0.95 -10.17 16.15
CA VAL A 227 0.50 -9.60 17.44
C VAL A 227 0.95 -10.47 18.60
N GLU A 228 0.67 -11.77 18.53
CA GLU A 228 1.00 -12.74 19.58
C GLU A 228 2.52 -12.96 19.72
N GLN A 229 3.24 -12.93 18.60
CA GLN A 229 4.66 -13.21 18.58
C GLN A 229 5.51 -11.95 18.65
N GLY A 230 5.05 -10.79 18.19
CA GLY A 230 5.89 -9.62 17.99
C GLY A 230 6.94 -9.80 16.87
N LEU A 231 7.52 -8.68 16.43
CA LEU A 231 8.56 -8.64 15.40
C LEU A 231 9.94 -8.39 16.00
N ASP A 232 10.98 -8.87 15.34
CA ASP A 232 12.40 -8.66 15.70
C ASP A 232 13.07 -7.53 14.91
N ARG A 233 12.33 -6.91 13.98
CA ARG A 233 12.78 -5.84 13.09
C ARG A 233 12.03 -4.54 13.34
N PRO A 234 12.58 -3.39 12.91
CA PRO A 234 11.93 -2.09 13.04
C PRO A 234 10.51 -2.05 12.48
N PHE A 235 9.57 -1.58 13.29
CA PHE A 235 8.18 -1.39 12.90
C PHE A 235 7.68 0.00 13.30
N LEU A 236 6.79 0.57 12.49
CA LEU A 236 6.15 1.86 12.73
C LEU A 236 4.64 1.67 12.78
N LEU A 237 4.01 2.12 13.86
CA LEU A 237 2.56 2.27 13.96
C LEU A 237 2.18 3.73 13.75
N MET A 238 1.29 4.00 12.80
CA MET A 238 0.74 5.32 12.55
C MET A 238 -0.77 5.27 12.75
N SER A 239 -1.30 5.95 13.76
CA SER A 239 -2.75 5.99 14.00
C SER A 239 -3.36 7.36 13.76
N ALA A 240 -4.66 7.38 13.46
CA ALA A 240 -5.45 8.58 13.31
C ALA A 240 -6.73 8.49 14.16
N GLY A 241 -7.39 9.63 14.37
CA GLY A 241 -8.67 9.68 15.07
C GLY A 241 -8.59 9.15 16.49
N ASP A 242 -9.52 8.28 16.86
CA ASP A 242 -9.55 7.64 18.18
C ASP A 242 -8.75 6.33 18.24
N HIS A 243 -8.12 5.90 17.14
CA HIS A 243 -7.37 4.66 17.09
C HIS A 243 -6.01 4.79 17.78
N SER A 244 -5.74 3.87 18.70
CA SER A 244 -4.51 3.80 19.47
C SER A 244 -4.40 2.43 20.16
N ALA A 245 -3.27 2.16 20.81
CA ALA A 245 -3.16 0.99 21.70
C ALA A 245 -4.11 1.04 22.91
N ALA A 246 -4.71 2.18 23.24
CA ALA A 246 -5.73 2.25 24.30
C ALA A 246 -7.13 1.84 23.82
N THR A 247 -7.37 1.85 22.50
CA THR A 247 -8.68 1.57 21.88
C THR A 247 -8.66 0.32 21.00
N ASP A 248 -7.48 -0.20 20.64
CA ASP A 248 -7.27 -1.42 19.88
C ASP A 248 -6.44 -2.44 20.67
N GLY A 249 -7.07 -3.55 21.08
CA GLY A 249 -6.42 -4.61 21.85
C GLY A 249 -5.31 -5.34 21.10
N SER A 250 -5.38 -5.40 19.77
CA SER A 250 -4.31 -5.98 18.95
C SER A 250 -3.06 -5.09 18.90
N TRP A 251 -3.22 -3.76 18.94
CA TRP A 251 -2.08 -2.85 19.06
C TRP A 251 -1.48 -2.87 20.45
N GLN A 252 -2.32 -2.95 21.48
CA GLN A 252 -1.85 -3.12 22.86
C GLN A 252 -0.99 -4.38 22.99
N GLU A 253 -1.52 -5.54 22.61
CA GLU A 253 -0.82 -6.81 22.74
C GLU A 253 0.42 -6.88 21.84
N PHE A 254 0.35 -6.31 20.63
CA PHE A 254 1.52 -6.24 19.76
C PHE A 254 2.66 -5.44 20.39
N LEU A 255 2.37 -4.29 21.01
CA LEU A 255 3.37 -3.49 21.72
C LEU A 255 3.96 -4.24 22.92
N ASP A 256 3.13 -4.96 23.67
CA ASP A 256 3.58 -5.75 24.82
C ASP A 256 4.49 -6.92 24.42
N ASN A 257 4.25 -7.51 23.23
CA ASN A 257 5.03 -8.63 22.71
C ASN A 257 6.20 -8.22 21.80
N GLN A 258 6.35 -6.94 21.48
CA GLN A 258 7.30 -6.46 20.50
C GLN A 258 8.76 -6.65 20.96
N ARG A 259 9.59 -7.26 20.10
CA ARG A 259 11.02 -7.53 20.40
C ARG A 259 11.99 -6.59 19.70
N GLY A 260 11.61 -6.06 18.55
CA GLY A 260 12.40 -5.15 17.72
C GLY A 260 12.08 -3.68 17.99
N PRO A 261 12.84 -2.74 17.41
CA PRO A 261 12.55 -1.31 17.53
C PRO A 261 11.13 -0.98 17.07
N ILE A 262 10.40 -0.19 17.85
CA ILE A 262 9.03 0.22 17.54
C ILE A 262 8.92 1.74 17.66
N GLU A 263 8.26 2.35 16.68
CA GLU A 263 7.91 3.77 16.69
C GLU A 263 6.39 3.89 16.60
N GLN A 264 5.82 4.86 17.30
CA GLN A 264 4.40 5.21 17.22
C GLN A 264 4.28 6.68 16.84
N ARG A 265 3.38 6.99 15.90
CA ARG A 265 3.06 8.37 15.50
C ARG A 265 1.55 8.50 15.39
N HIS A 266 1.02 9.64 15.80
CA HIS A 266 -0.42 9.90 15.78
C HIS A 266 -0.72 11.13 14.92
N LEU A 267 -1.74 11.03 14.07
CA LEU A 267 -2.25 12.14 13.26
C LEU A 267 -3.46 12.75 13.95
N ASP A 268 -3.23 13.86 14.66
CA ASP A 268 -4.29 14.63 15.30
C ASP A 268 -5.29 15.16 14.26
N GLY A 269 -6.59 15.03 14.55
CA GLY A 269 -7.68 15.46 13.66
C GLY A 269 -7.84 14.60 12.40
N GLY A 270 -7.03 13.56 12.23
CA GLY A 270 -7.23 12.56 11.18
C GLY A 270 -8.34 11.57 11.52
N GLU A 271 -8.66 10.73 10.54
CA GLU A 271 -9.53 9.56 10.63
C GLU A 271 -9.00 8.41 9.74
N HIS A 272 -9.59 7.22 9.79
CA HIS A 272 -9.06 5.99 9.18
C HIS A 272 -8.57 6.10 7.73
N PHE A 273 -9.28 6.81 6.84
CA PHE A 273 -8.88 6.98 5.43
C PHE A 273 -7.93 8.16 5.18
N SER A 274 -7.48 8.85 6.23
CA SER A 274 -6.48 9.92 6.13
C SER A 274 -5.19 9.42 5.50
N TYR A 275 -4.84 8.15 5.76
CA TYR A 275 -3.65 7.49 5.22
C TYR A 275 -3.77 7.03 3.77
N THR A 276 -4.78 7.51 3.06
CA THR A 276 -5.01 7.24 1.64
C THR A 276 -5.09 8.56 0.87
N ASP A 277 -5.03 8.46 -0.46
CA ASP A 277 -5.17 9.63 -1.34
C ASP A 277 -6.54 10.31 -1.19
N TYR A 278 -7.54 9.68 -0.56
CA TYR A 278 -8.82 10.32 -0.24
C TYR A 278 -8.67 11.57 0.64
N GLN A 279 -7.69 11.62 1.54
CA GLN A 279 -7.40 12.81 2.35
C GLN A 279 -7.24 14.08 1.50
N PHE A 280 -6.69 13.92 0.30
CA PHE A 280 -6.42 15.03 -0.61
C PHE A 280 -7.44 15.13 -1.75
N LEU A 281 -8.01 14.00 -2.19
CA LEU A 281 -8.98 13.97 -3.27
C LEU A 281 -10.34 14.50 -2.81
N LEU A 282 -10.86 14.04 -1.68
CA LEU A 282 -12.22 14.37 -1.24
C LEU A 282 -12.43 15.88 -1.00
N PRO A 283 -11.52 16.62 -0.33
CA PRO A 283 -11.70 18.06 -0.13
C PRO A 283 -11.78 18.88 -1.43
N ARG A 284 -11.25 18.35 -2.54
CA ARG A 284 -11.25 19.03 -3.85
C ARG A 284 -12.57 18.87 -4.61
N LEU A 285 -13.45 17.99 -4.15
CA LEU A 285 -14.73 17.70 -4.82
C LEU A 285 -15.82 18.73 -4.51
N GLY A 286 -15.59 19.61 -3.52
CA GLY A 286 -16.58 20.59 -3.06
C GLY A 286 -17.80 19.93 -2.41
N VAL A 287 -17.62 18.72 -1.86
CA VAL A 287 -18.64 18.03 -1.05
C VAL A 287 -18.63 18.63 0.36
N ASP A 288 -19.78 18.63 1.03
CA ASP A 288 -19.90 19.06 2.42
C ASP A 288 -18.91 18.28 3.30
N PRO A 289 -18.00 18.97 4.03
CA PRO A 289 -17.06 18.32 4.93
C PRO A 289 -17.72 17.38 5.95
N ALA A 290 -18.98 17.61 6.34
CA ALA A 290 -19.70 16.70 7.23
C ALA A 290 -19.91 15.29 6.64
N ILE A 291 -19.86 15.15 5.31
CA ILE A 291 -19.96 13.86 4.61
C ILE A 291 -18.61 13.14 4.60
N THR A 292 -17.50 13.89 4.48
CA THR A 292 -16.15 13.32 4.32
C THR A 292 -15.38 13.19 5.62
N ALA A 293 -15.67 14.01 6.63
CA ALA A 293 -14.98 14.01 7.93
C ALA A 293 -15.01 12.64 8.64
N PRO A 294 -16.10 11.83 8.59
CA PRO A 294 -16.08 10.47 9.13
C PRO A 294 -15.10 9.50 8.46
N TRP A 295 -14.47 9.91 7.36
CA TRP A 295 -13.49 9.12 6.61
C TRP A 295 -12.08 9.67 6.78
N ILE A 296 -11.91 10.99 6.66
CA ILE A 296 -10.60 11.65 6.57
C ILE A 296 -10.36 12.69 7.67
N GLY A 297 -11.26 12.79 8.64
CA GLY A 297 -11.17 13.72 9.76
C GLY A 297 -11.38 15.18 9.34
N ASP A 298 -11.02 16.08 10.23
CA ASP A 298 -11.07 17.53 10.05
C ASP A 298 -9.67 18.18 9.91
N VAL A 299 -8.61 17.36 9.97
CA VAL A 299 -7.23 17.79 9.76
C VAL A 299 -7.05 18.44 8.39
N ASP A 300 -6.25 19.50 8.36
CA ASP A 300 -5.84 20.12 7.09
C ASP A 300 -5.14 19.09 6.18
N ALA A 301 -5.62 19.00 4.94
CA ALA A 301 -5.14 17.99 4.00
C ALA A 301 -3.64 18.13 3.67
N ALA A 302 -3.10 19.36 3.67
CA ALA A 302 -1.67 19.57 3.43
C ALA A 302 -0.84 19.14 4.65
N HIS A 303 -1.30 19.44 5.86
CA HIS A 303 -0.69 18.99 7.10
C HIS A 303 -0.68 17.46 7.22
N SER A 304 -1.83 16.81 6.98
CA SER A 304 -1.92 15.35 6.99
C SER A 304 -0.98 14.70 5.97
N LEU A 305 -0.90 15.25 4.75
CA LEU A 305 0.01 14.74 3.73
C LEU A 305 1.48 14.92 4.12
N ASP A 306 1.85 16.06 4.69
CA ASP A 306 3.22 16.33 5.16
C ASP A 306 3.61 15.37 6.29
N PHE A 307 2.72 15.18 7.28
CA PHE A 307 2.91 14.22 8.37
C PHE A 307 3.18 12.81 7.84
N GLN A 308 2.37 12.35 6.89
CA GLN A 308 2.51 11.01 6.32
C GLN A 308 3.81 10.83 5.56
N ARG A 309 4.13 11.78 4.68
CA ARG A 309 5.35 11.76 3.86
C ARG A 309 6.59 11.80 4.72
N THR A 310 6.68 12.76 5.62
CA THR A 310 7.81 12.91 6.54
C THR A 310 7.97 11.64 7.38
N SER A 311 6.86 11.07 7.87
CA SER A 311 6.93 9.86 8.69
C SER A 311 7.49 8.65 8.00
N LEU A 312 7.02 8.36 6.79
CA LEU A 312 7.51 7.21 6.02
C LEU A 312 8.93 7.45 5.53
N VAL A 313 9.26 8.66 5.06
CA VAL A 313 10.60 9.00 4.56
C VAL A 313 11.64 8.91 5.67
N GLU A 314 11.37 9.48 6.85
CA GLU A 314 12.28 9.38 7.99
C GLU A 314 12.45 7.94 8.47
N PHE A 315 11.35 7.20 8.59
CA PHE A 315 11.37 5.82 9.06
C PHE A 315 12.18 4.95 8.11
N PHE A 316 11.79 4.85 6.84
CA PHE A 316 12.53 4.04 5.87
C PHE A 316 13.93 4.58 5.59
N GLY A 317 14.16 5.90 5.69
CA GLY A 317 15.48 6.51 5.54
C GLY A 317 16.46 5.99 6.57
N ARG A 318 16.06 5.96 7.84
CA ARG A 318 16.87 5.44 8.95
C ARG A 318 17.12 3.93 8.86
N ARG A 319 16.19 3.16 8.28
CA ARG A 319 16.27 1.69 8.27
C ARG A 319 16.92 1.11 7.01
N LEU A 320 16.64 1.69 5.84
CA LEU A 320 17.04 1.13 4.53
C LEU A 320 18.21 1.87 3.86
N TYR A 321 18.60 3.06 4.32
CA TYR A 321 19.76 3.79 3.76
C TYR A 321 20.92 3.92 4.73
N ARG A 322 21.01 3.03 5.74
CA ARG A 322 22.06 3.11 6.79
C ARG A 322 23.39 3.56 6.19
N CYS A 323 23.84 4.76 6.58
CA CYS A 323 25.23 5.14 6.38
C CYS A 323 26.08 4.01 6.93
N GLN A 324 26.94 3.43 6.09
CA GLN A 324 28.03 2.60 6.57
C GLN A 324 28.74 3.41 7.67
N ARG A 325 28.60 2.97 8.92
CA ARG A 325 29.47 3.42 10.01
C ARG A 325 30.61 2.42 10.11
#